data_AF-A0A7W0QEU6-F1
#
_entry.id   AF-A0A7W0QEU6-F1
#
_cell.length_a   1.000
_cell.length_b   1.000
_cell.length_c   1.000
_cell.angle_alpha   90.00
_cell.angle_beta   90.00
_cell.angle_gamma   90.00
#
_symmetry.space_group_name_H-M   'P 1'
#
loop_
_entity.id
_entity.type
_entity.pdbx_description
1 polymer ?
#
loop_
_entity_poly.entity_id
_entity_poly.type
_entity_poly.pdbx_seq_one_letter_code
_entity_poly.pdbx_strand_id
1 'polypeptide(L)'
;MRPTQRLVLVAVLASSGVAACKSRERASTSPEVSGMLALDGKPLVVTRCVPGRGVTTFVELVTAAGKLRFEDRQLFWNRDVEAVTRGDQLECEKLDRSWGGGQRPDGSSYFRGTLDFRCTGTAGALVGNVTADCGQITAEERRSLDENRDKTRAAQAVDAGF
;
A
#
# COMPACT_ATOMS: atom_id res chain seq x y z
N MET A 1 15.58 77.28 8.38
CA MET A 1 16.93 77.09 7.83
C MET A 1 17.14 75.59 7.56
N ARG A 2 17.58 75.23 6.34
CA ARG A 2 18.36 73.99 6.04
C ARG A 2 19.85 74.42 6.09
N PRO A 3 20.86 73.57 6.36
CA PRO A 3 21.15 72.26 5.75
C PRO A 3 21.26 71.15 6.84
N THR A 4 21.86 69.95 6.68
CA THR A 4 22.72 69.37 5.62
C THR A 4 22.50 67.85 5.52
N GLN A 5 22.81 67.25 4.36
CA GLN A 5 22.96 65.81 4.21
C GLN A 5 24.32 65.32 4.75
N ARG A 6 24.40 64.07 5.23
CA ARG A 6 25.57 63.22 4.97
C ARG A 6 25.14 61.82 4.55
N LEU A 7 25.55 61.47 3.35
CA LEU A 7 25.48 60.14 2.78
C LEU A 7 26.60 59.29 3.40
N VAL A 8 26.30 58.07 3.84
CA VAL A 8 27.33 57.04 4.10
C VAL A 8 26.87 55.75 3.44
N LEU A 9 27.59 55.37 2.39
CA LEU A 9 27.40 54.11 1.68
C LEU A 9 28.28 53.05 2.35
N VAL A 10 27.71 51.97 2.87
CA VAL A 10 28.46 50.76 3.24
C VAL A 10 27.76 49.58 2.60
N ALA A 11 28.44 48.96 1.62
CA ALA A 11 28.04 47.69 1.05
C ALA A 11 28.98 46.61 1.61
N VAL A 12 28.42 45.57 2.22
CA VAL A 12 29.12 44.29 2.47
C VAL A 12 28.16 43.18 2.11
N LEU A 13 28.65 42.20 1.34
CA LEU A 13 27.88 41.06 0.88
C LEU A 13 27.72 40.03 2.00
N ALA A 14 26.53 39.45 2.12
CA ALA A 14 26.35 38.11 2.67
C ALA A 14 25.13 37.47 2.01
N SER A 15 25.37 36.70 0.94
CA SER A 15 24.36 35.87 0.32
C SER A 15 24.02 34.72 1.27
N SER A 16 23.09 34.95 2.20
CA SER A 16 22.50 33.90 3.03
C SER A 16 21.78 32.92 2.11
N GLY A 17 22.51 31.91 1.67
CA GLY A 17 21.99 30.87 0.81
C GLY A 17 20.76 30.28 1.47
N VAL A 18 19.61 30.46 0.83
CA VAL A 18 18.42 29.71 1.20
C VAL A 18 18.84 28.26 1.08
N ALA A 19 18.95 27.58 2.22
CA ALA A 19 19.12 26.15 2.25
C ALA A 19 17.84 25.60 1.64
N ALA A 20 17.87 25.42 0.33
CA ALA A 20 16.93 24.58 -0.37
C ALA A 20 17.13 23.20 0.26
N CYS A 21 16.32 22.92 1.28
CA CYS A 21 15.93 21.58 1.62
C CYS A 21 15.51 20.98 0.30
N LYS A 22 16.45 20.23 -0.29
CA LYS A 22 16.20 19.38 -1.43
C LYS A 22 15.12 18.47 -0.91
N SER A 23 13.88 18.78 -1.26
CA SER A 23 12.80 17.83 -1.19
C SER A 23 13.38 16.62 -1.90
N ARG A 24 13.71 15.58 -1.11
CA ARG A 24 13.65 14.24 -1.64
C ARG A 24 12.20 14.13 -2.05
N GLU A 25 11.92 14.45 -3.31
CA GLU A 25 10.93 13.70 -4.07
C GLU A 25 11.25 12.25 -3.72
N ARG A 26 10.45 11.69 -2.80
CA ARG A 26 10.37 10.25 -2.67
C ARG A 26 10.09 9.82 -4.09
N ALA A 27 11.00 9.04 -4.66
CA ALA A 27 10.77 8.37 -5.91
C ALA A 27 9.57 7.46 -5.66
N SER A 28 8.39 8.01 -5.89
CA SER A 28 7.11 7.35 -5.71
C SER A 28 6.99 6.38 -6.85
N THR A 29 7.71 5.26 -6.74
CA THR A 29 7.47 4.09 -7.59
C THR A 29 6.00 3.78 -7.43
N SER A 30 5.21 4.10 -8.46
CA SER A 30 3.78 3.84 -8.47
C SER A 30 3.53 2.39 -8.07
N PRO A 31 2.48 2.09 -7.29
CA PRO A 31 2.13 0.72 -6.98
C PRO A 31 1.98 -0.07 -8.28
N GLU A 32 2.82 -1.08 -8.46
CA GLU A 32 2.87 -1.91 -9.66
C GLU A 32 1.99 -3.12 -9.44
N VAL A 33 0.79 -3.10 -10.02
CA VAL A 33 -0.12 -4.26 -10.02
C VAL A 33 -0.15 -4.86 -11.41
N SER A 34 0.12 -6.15 -11.49
CA SER A 34 0.19 -6.92 -12.72
C SER A 34 -0.54 -8.27 -12.59
N GLY A 35 -0.78 -8.92 -13.72
CA GLY A 35 -1.58 -10.14 -13.81
C GLY A 35 -3.05 -9.86 -14.17
N MET A 36 -3.93 -10.79 -13.83
CA MET A 36 -5.34 -10.79 -14.20
C MET A 36 -6.24 -10.67 -12.96
N LEU A 37 -7.25 -9.83 -13.05
CA LEU A 37 -8.42 -9.83 -12.17
C LEU A 37 -9.67 -9.80 -13.06
N ALA A 38 -10.69 -10.59 -12.74
CA ALA A 38 -11.93 -10.63 -13.50
C ALA A 38 -13.16 -10.85 -12.59
N LEU A 39 -14.29 -10.29 -13.01
CA LEU A 39 -15.62 -10.46 -12.41
C LEU A 39 -16.59 -10.92 -13.49
N ASP A 40 -17.23 -12.08 -13.31
CA ASP A 40 -18.08 -12.75 -14.31
C ASP A 40 -17.41 -12.86 -15.70
N GLY A 41 -16.12 -13.19 -15.69
CA GLY A 41 -15.28 -13.29 -16.90
C GLY A 41 -14.89 -11.95 -17.54
N LYS A 42 -15.39 -10.81 -17.04
CA LYS A 42 -15.00 -9.48 -17.51
C LYS A 42 -13.72 -9.03 -16.82
N PRO A 43 -12.65 -8.66 -17.54
CA PRO A 43 -11.40 -8.22 -16.93
C PRO A 43 -11.59 -6.89 -16.19
N LEU A 44 -10.97 -6.78 -15.02
CA LEU A 44 -10.94 -5.58 -14.20
C LEU A 44 -9.51 -5.03 -14.13
N VAL A 45 -9.36 -3.72 -14.35
CA VAL A 45 -8.09 -3.02 -14.17
C VAL A 45 -7.98 -2.57 -12.73
N VAL A 46 -6.90 -2.97 -12.04
CA VAL A 46 -6.56 -2.45 -10.71
C VAL A 46 -5.93 -1.07 -10.88
N THR A 47 -6.56 -0.05 -10.31
CA THR A 47 -6.11 1.36 -10.38
C THR A 47 -5.31 1.79 -9.16
N ARG A 48 -5.40 1.04 -8.05
CA ARG A 48 -4.71 1.31 -6.79
C ARG A 48 -4.55 0.01 -5.99
N CYS A 49 -3.36 -0.27 -5.46
CA CYS A 49 -3.23 -1.15 -4.29
C CYS A 49 -3.07 -0.29 -3.03
N VAL A 50 -3.73 -0.66 -1.95
CA VAL A 50 -3.60 -0.02 -0.63
C VAL A 50 -3.29 -1.08 0.44
N PRO A 51 -2.16 -0.99 1.16
CA PRO A 51 -1.94 -1.76 2.37
C PRO A 51 -2.74 -1.14 3.52
N GLY A 52 -3.72 -1.89 4.02
CA GLY A 52 -4.59 -1.52 5.11
C GLY A 52 -4.01 -1.86 6.48
N ARG A 53 -4.33 -1.03 7.48
CA ARG A 53 -3.76 -1.10 8.83
C ARG A 53 -4.86 -1.19 9.88
N GLY A 54 -4.67 -2.09 10.83
CA GLY A 54 -5.53 -2.31 12.00
C GLY A 54 -4.91 -3.37 12.89
N VAL A 55 -5.72 -4.02 13.73
CA VAL A 55 -5.31 -5.25 14.45
C VAL A 55 -4.95 -6.38 13.46
N THR A 56 -5.48 -6.27 12.24
CA THR A 56 -5.39 -7.21 11.13
C THR A 56 -4.71 -6.52 9.94
N THR A 57 -3.75 -7.19 9.30
CA THR A 57 -3.14 -6.69 8.05
C THR A 57 -4.08 -7.03 6.89
N PHE A 58 -4.48 -6.04 6.11
CA PHE A 58 -5.30 -6.24 4.91
C PHE A 58 -4.71 -5.57 3.68
N VAL A 59 -5.12 -6.02 2.49
CA VAL A 59 -4.70 -5.49 1.20
C VAL A 59 -5.93 -5.19 0.37
N GLU A 60 -6.06 -3.97 -0.13
CA GLU A 60 -7.17 -3.59 -1.01
C GLU A 60 -6.67 -3.34 -2.43
N LEU A 61 -7.25 -4.04 -3.40
CA LEU A 61 -7.07 -3.82 -4.83
C LEU A 61 -8.33 -3.09 -5.34
N VAL A 62 -8.18 -1.81 -5.65
CA VAL A 62 -9.26 -0.94 -6.13
C VAL A 62 -9.36 -1.03 -7.65
N THR A 63 -10.58 -1.16 -8.17
CA THR A 63 -10.90 -1.17 -9.60
C THR A 63 -12.01 -0.16 -9.87
N ALA A 64 -12.34 0.12 -11.13
CA ALA A 64 -13.50 0.96 -11.47
C ALA A 64 -14.87 0.34 -11.11
N ALA A 65 -14.94 -0.97 -10.87
CA ALA A 65 -16.19 -1.70 -10.59
C ALA A 65 -16.41 -1.99 -9.08
N GLY A 66 -15.44 -1.66 -8.24
CA GLY A 66 -15.40 -2.07 -6.84
C GLY A 66 -13.98 -2.39 -6.36
N LYS A 67 -13.89 -2.88 -5.13
CA LYS A 67 -12.65 -3.08 -4.37
C LYS A 67 -12.60 -4.50 -3.80
N LEU A 68 -11.54 -5.22 -4.14
CA LEU A 68 -11.22 -6.53 -3.55
C LEU A 68 -10.35 -6.31 -2.32
N ARG A 69 -10.76 -6.84 -1.16
CA ARG A 69 -10.01 -6.76 0.09
C ARG A 69 -9.61 -8.17 0.54
N PHE A 70 -8.31 -8.40 0.71
CA PHE A 70 -7.80 -9.59 1.38
C PHE A 70 -7.51 -9.26 2.85
N GLU A 71 -8.11 -10.00 3.77
CA GLU A 71 -7.96 -9.82 5.23
C GLU A 71 -8.18 -11.16 5.94
N ASP A 72 -7.43 -11.45 7.01
CA ASP A 72 -7.65 -12.61 7.90
C ASP A 72 -7.76 -13.99 7.20
N ARG A 73 -7.07 -14.16 6.06
CA ARG A 73 -7.11 -15.35 5.18
C ARG A 73 -8.38 -15.49 4.33
N GLN A 74 -9.24 -14.47 4.31
CA GLN A 74 -10.47 -14.39 3.52
C GLN A 74 -10.37 -13.28 2.45
N LEU A 75 -11.23 -13.36 1.43
CA LEU A 75 -11.45 -12.29 0.47
C LEU A 75 -12.84 -11.68 0.65
N PHE A 76 -12.93 -10.37 0.46
CA PHE A 76 -14.16 -9.59 0.51
C PHE A 76 -14.25 -8.72 -0.75
N TRP A 77 -15.45 -8.55 -1.29
CA TRP A 77 -15.70 -7.65 -2.41
C TRP A 77 -16.66 -6.54 -1.99
N ASN A 78 -16.26 -5.29 -2.20
CA ASN A 78 -17.15 -4.14 -2.04
C ASN A 78 -17.40 -3.49 -3.40
N ARG A 79 -18.66 -3.22 -3.75
CA ARG A 79 -19.01 -2.50 -4.98
C ARG A 79 -18.76 -0.99 -4.84
N ASP A 80 -18.78 -0.47 -3.62
CA ASP A 80 -18.33 0.88 -3.31
C ASP A 80 -16.80 0.89 -3.13
N VAL A 81 -16.13 1.70 -3.94
CA VAL A 81 -14.66 1.84 -3.95
C VAL A 81 -14.13 2.68 -2.80
N GLU A 82 -14.94 3.63 -2.29
CA GLU A 82 -14.56 4.55 -1.20
C GLU A 82 -15.01 4.03 0.18
N ALA A 83 -15.83 2.98 0.23
CA ALA A 83 -16.26 2.37 1.49
C ALA A 83 -15.09 1.86 2.35
N VAL A 84 -15.09 2.26 3.62
CA VAL A 84 -14.07 1.89 4.62
C VAL A 84 -14.35 0.52 5.25
N THR A 85 -15.61 0.07 5.21
CA THR A 85 -16.03 -1.22 5.78
C THR A 85 -15.60 -2.40 4.91
N ARG A 86 -15.50 -3.59 5.54
CA ARG A 86 -15.47 -4.86 4.79
C ARG A 86 -16.71 -4.93 3.88
N GLY A 87 -16.51 -5.43 2.66
CA GLY A 87 -17.60 -5.76 1.73
C GLY A 87 -18.17 -7.15 1.98
N ASP A 88 -18.88 -7.69 1.00
CA ASP A 88 -19.41 -9.05 1.05
C ASP A 88 -18.27 -10.08 1.06
N GLN A 89 -18.32 -11.05 1.97
CA GLN A 89 -17.36 -12.16 1.99
C GLN A 89 -17.50 -13.01 0.72
N LEU A 90 -16.36 -13.45 0.18
CA LEU A 90 -16.31 -14.35 -0.97
C LEU A 90 -16.03 -15.79 -0.51
N GLU A 91 -16.77 -16.74 -1.07
CA GLU A 91 -16.57 -18.16 -0.87
C GLU A 91 -15.60 -18.69 -1.92
N CYS A 92 -14.42 -19.14 -1.50
CA CYS A 92 -13.30 -19.46 -2.39
C CYS A 92 -13.09 -20.97 -2.54
N GLU A 93 -13.18 -21.47 -3.79
CA GLU A 93 -12.71 -22.82 -4.17
C GLU A 93 -11.18 -22.90 -4.07
N LYS A 94 -10.50 -21.79 -4.39
CA LYS A 94 -9.05 -21.64 -4.38
C LYS A 94 -8.68 -20.26 -3.85
N LEU A 95 -7.75 -20.20 -2.90
CA LEU A 95 -7.20 -18.95 -2.37
C LEU A 95 -5.74 -19.15 -1.94
N ASP A 96 -4.85 -19.19 -2.93
CA ASP A 96 -3.41 -19.18 -2.70
C ASP A 96 -2.91 -17.74 -2.57
N ARG A 97 -1.97 -17.53 -1.66
CA ARG A 97 -1.44 -16.21 -1.34
C ARG A 97 0.02 -16.27 -0.94
N SER A 98 0.77 -15.24 -1.31
CA SER A 98 2.10 -14.99 -0.77
C SER A 98 2.22 -13.51 -0.49
N TRP A 99 2.35 -13.11 0.77
CA TRP A 99 2.55 -11.71 1.16
C TRP A 99 3.91 -11.54 1.80
N GLY A 100 4.68 -10.58 1.30
CA GLY A 100 6.00 -10.24 1.79
C GLY A 100 6.15 -8.74 1.97
N GLY A 101 7.08 -8.37 2.83
CA GLY A 101 7.55 -6.99 2.96
C GLY A 101 9.05 -6.98 3.12
N GLY A 102 9.72 -6.12 2.37
CA GLY A 102 11.18 -5.94 2.45
C GLY A 102 11.55 -4.52 2.85
N GLN A 103 12.85 -4.28 2.95
CA GLN A 103 13.41 -2.94 2.96
C GLN A 103 14.21 -2.79 1.67
N ARG A 104 14.01 -1.69 0.95
CA ARG A 104 14.78 -1.35 -0.25
C ARG A 104 16.14 -0.76 0.18
N PRO A 105 17.15 -0.73 -0.70
CA PRO A 105 18.47 -0.16 -0.40
C PRO A 105 18.45 1.33 0.01
N ASP A 106 17.38 2.07 -0.31
CA ASP A 106 17.17 3.46 0.10
C ASP A 106 16.61 3.61 1.53
N GLY A 107 16.38 2.50 2.23
CA GLY A 107 15.79 2.43 3.57
C GLY A 107 14.26 2.43 3.59
N SER A 108 13.59 2.66 2.46
CA SER A 108 12.13 2.58 2.37
C SER A 108 11.67 1.13 2.54
N SER A 109 10.61 0.92 3.31
CA SER A 109 9.96 -0.40 3.38
C SER A 109 8.95 -0.52 2.25
N TYR A 110 8.65 -1.74 1.81
CA TYR A 110 7.62 -2.00 0.80
C TYR A 110 6.76 -3.20 1.17
N PHE A 111 5.55 -3.25 0.61
CA PHE A 111 4.64 -4.39 0.74
C PHE A 111 4.35 -4.97 -0.66
N ARG A 112 4.66 -6.25 -0.87
CA ARG A 112 4.52 -6.92 -2.17
C ARG A 112 4.01 -8.35 -2.00
N GLY A 113 3.17 -8.82 -2.90
CA GLY A 113 2.75 -10.22 -2.88
C GLY A 113 1.97 -10.67 -4.10
N THR A 114 1.48 -11.90 -4.00
CA THR A 114 0.66 -12.56 -5.02
C THR A 114 -0.63 -13.09 -4.41
N LEU A 115 -1.71 -13.03 -5.20
CA LEU A 115 -3.00 -13.67 -4.95
C LEU A 115 -3.36 -14.50 -6.18
N ASP A 116 -3.63 -15.79 -5.97
CA ASP A 116 -4.10 -16.70 -7.02
C ASP A 116 -5.37 -17.41 -6.50
N PHE A 117 -6.53 -16.98 -7.02
CA PHE A 117 -7.81 -17.28 -6.40
C PHE A 117 -8.96 -17.45 -7.40
N ARG A 118 -9.96 -18.21 -6.95
CA ARG A 118 -11.25 -18.39 -7.61
C ARG A 118 -12.32 -18.45 -6.52
N CYS A 119 -13.20 -17.45 -6.50
CA CYS A 119 -14.23 -17.30 -5.48
C CYS A 119 -15.55 -16.82 -6.08
N THR A 120 -16.64 -17.03 -5.35
CA THR A 120 -17.98 -16.59 -5.72
C THR A 120 -18.56 -15.74 -4.59
N GLY A 121 -19.34 -14.71 -4.94
CA GLY A 121 -20.08 -13.91 -3.98
C GLY A 121 -21.33 -13.29 -4.58
N THR A 122 -21.97 -12.41 -3.83
CA THR A 122 -23.17 -11.62 -4.22
C THR A 122 -22.98 -10.80 -5.50
N ALA A 123 -21.73 -10.51 -5.88
CA ALA A 123 -21.37 -9.74 -7.06
C ALA A 123 -21.17 -10.59 -8.32
N GLY A 124 -21.07 -11.91 -8.20
CA GLY A 124 -20.72 -12.83 -9.28
C GLY A 124 -19.51 -13.70 -8.93
N ALA A 125 -18.93 -14.33 -9.95
CA ALA A 125 -17.70 -15.10 -9.84
C ALA A 125 -16.48 -14.19 -10.01
N LEU A 126 -15.58 -14.15 -9.02
CA LEU A 126 -14.30 -13.47 -9.10
C LEU A 126 -13.16 -14.46 -9.30
N VAL A 127 -12.30 -14.16 -10.27
CA VAL A 127 -11.09 -14.94 -10.56
C VAL A 127 -9.92 -13.98 -10.68
N GLY A 128 -8.79 -14.33 -10.08
CA GLY A 128 -7.60 -13.50 -10.22
C GLY A 128 -6.30 -14.27 -10.02
N ASN A 129 -5.30 -13.88 -10.80
CA ASN A 129 -3.91 -14.20 -10.60
C ASN A 129 -3.16 -12.87 -10.64
N VAL A 130 -2.99 -12.26 -9.47
CA VAL A 130 -2.51 -10.88 -9.31
C VAL A 130 -1.18 -10.89 -8.59
N THR A 131 -0.21 -10.13 -9.12
CA THR A 131 0.99 -9.71 -8.39
C THR A 131 0.87 -8.22 -8.08
N ALA A 132 0.98 -7.84 -6.81
CA ALA A 132 0.85 -6.45 -6.39
C ALA A 132 2.08 -6.01 -5.60
N ASP A 133 2.77 -4.97 -6.06
CA ASP A 133 3.62 -4.10 -5.24
C ASP A 133 2.76 -2.90 -4.83
N CYS A 134 2.46 -2.78 -3.55
CA CYS A 134 1.59 -1.72 -3.03
C CYS A 134 2.39 -0.48 -2.59
N GLY A 135 3.66 -0.40 -3.02
CA GLY A 135 4.50 0.78 -2.89
C GLY A 135 5.22 0.88 -1.54
N GLN A 136 5.68 2.10 -1.24
CA GLN A 136 6.40 2.40 -0.01
C GLN A 136 5.45 2.41 1.21
N ILE A 137 5.86 1.72 2.27
CA ILE A 137 5.22 1.73 3.58
C ILE A 137 6.11 2.45 4.61
N THR A 138 5.51 3.06 5.63
CA THR A 138 6.22 3.75 6.72
C THR A 138 6.91 2.76 7.67
N ALA A 139 7.72 3.28 8.60
CA ALA A 139 8.42 2.47 9.59
C ALA A 139 7.46 1.80 10.58
N GLU A 140 6.33 2.45 10.87
CA GLU A 140 5.26 1.97 11.75
C GLU A 140 4.51 0.80 11.10
N GLU A 141 4.20 0.89 9.80
CA GLU A 141 3.67 -0.23 9.01
C GLU A 141 4.62 -1.41 9.00
N ARG A 142 5.91 -1.14 8.75
CA ARG A 142 6.94 -2.16 8.72
C ARG A 142 6.97 -2.95 10.03
N ARG A 143 6.95 -2.26 11.16
CA ARG A 143 6.92 -2.88 12.50
C ARG A 143 5.68 -3.75 12.69
N SER A 144 4.49 -3.25 12.35
CA SER A 144 3.24 -4.01 12.44
C SER A 144 3.23 -5.27 11.58
N LEU A 145 3.81 -5.20 10.36
CA LEU A 145 3.97 -6.37 9.50
C LEU A 145 4.91 -7.42 10.09
N ASP A 146 6.04 -7.01 10.65
CA ASP A 146 6.98 -7.95 11.27
C ASP A 146 6.37 -8.59 12.53
N GLU A 147 5.70 -7.83 13.39
CA GLU A 147 4.93 -8.36 14.52
C GLU A 147 3.87 -9.39 14.10
N ASN A 148 3.13 -9.13 13.01
CA ASN A 148 2.11 -10.05 12.51
C ASN A 148 2.70 -11.29 11.82
N ARG A 149 3.88 -11.17 11.19
CA ARG A 149 4.63 -12.32 10.67
C ARG A 149 5.12 -13.21 11.79
N ASP A 150 5.63 -12.64 12.88
CA ASP A 150 6.14 -13.41 14.01
C ASP A 150 5.02 -14.08 14.81
N LYS A 151 3.86 -13.43 14.98
CA LYS A 151 2.63 -14.09 15.48
C LYS A 151 2.19 -15.27 14.59
N THR A 152 2.22 -15.09 13.27
CA THR A 152 1.83 -16.14 12.31
C THR A 152 2.81 -17.33 12.35
N ARG A 153 4.11 -17.07 12.41
CA ARG A 153 5.15 -18.10 12.60
C ARG A 153 4.99 -18.84 13.92
N ALA A 154 4.70 -18.13 15.00
CA ALA A 154 4.44 -18.75 16.30
C ALA A 154 3.21 -19.67 16.25
N ALA A 155 2.11 -19.24 15.64
CA ALA A 155 0.93 -20.09 15.44
C ALA A 155 1.24 -21.34 14.60
N GLN A 156 1.95 -21.18 13.47
CA GLN A 156 2.37 -22.30 12.61
C GLN A 156 3.32 -23.28 13.33
N ALA A 157 4.18 -22.79 14.22
CA ALA A 157 5.07 -23.64 15.02
C ALA A 157 4.32 -24.43 16.10
N VAL A 158 3.20 -23.90 16.61
CA VAL A 158 2.28 -24.63 17.50
C VAL A 158 1.50 -25.69 16.71
N ASP A 159 0.91 -25.32 15.57
CA ASP A 159 0.12 -26.24 14.73
C ASP A 159 0.95 -27.43 14.18
N ALA A 160 2.26 -27.26 13.99
CA ALA A 160 3.19 -28.30 13.53
C ALA A 160 3.84 -29.12 14.68
N GLY A 161 3.49 -28.83 15.93
CA GLY A 161 4.02 -29.49 17.14
C GLY A 161 3.09 -30.52 17.78
N PHE A 162 1.95 -30.83 17.13
CA PHE A 162 0.94 -31.81 17.53
C PHE A 162 0.73 -32.89 16.45
#